data_AF-A0A925BN38-F1
#
_entry.id   AF-A0A925BN38-F1
#
_cell.length_a   1.000
_cell.length_b   1.000
_cell.length_c   1.000
_cell.angle_alpha   90.00
_cell.angle_beta   90.00
_cell.angle_gamma   90.00
#
_symmetry.space_group_name_H-M   'P 1'
#
loop_
_entity.id
_entity.type
_entity.pdbx_description
1 polymer ?
#
loop_
_entity_poly.entity_id
_entity_poly.type
_entity_poly.pdbx_seq_one_letter_code
_entity_poly.pdbx_strand_id
1 'polypeptide(L)'
;MDASDYSSWWQLHLRFARGETLSAEEQSRYEAIRDELDRDDELPLLANAKHARTDLRQLEAERDELERQRQQLDSRIASLEDRLSGQARQLLGVGE
;
A
#
# COMPACT_ATOMS: atom_id res chain seq x y z
N MET A 1 12.23 -10.92 23.04
CA MET A 1 13.59 -11.49 23.14
C MET A 1 14.63 -10.46 23.62
N ASP A 2 15.63 -10.86 24.41
CA ASP A 2 16.77 -10.00 24.78
C ASP A 2 17.98 -10.16 23.82
N ALA A 3 18.97 -9.26 23.90
CA ALA A 3 20.11 -9.26 22.99
C ALA A 3 21.05 -10.48 23.17
N SER A 4 21.05 -11.09 24.35
CA SER A 4 21.89 -12.25 24.68
C SER A 4 21.31 -13.52 24.08
N ASP A 5 20.00 -13.69 24.19
CA ASP A 5 19.27 -14.79 23.57
C ASP A 5 19.39 -14.71 22.05
N TYR A 6 19.26 -13.52 21.46
CA TYR A 6 19.38 -13.33 20.01
C TYR A 6 20.78 -13.67 19.51
N SER A 7 21.82 -13.23 20.20
CA SER A 7 23.21 -13.55 19.87
C SER A 7 23.47 -15.06 19.93
N SER A 8 22.92 -15.74 20.94
CA SER A 8 23.05 -17.19 21.12
C SER A 8 22.32 -17.96 20.01
N TRP A 9 21.11 -17.54 19.66
CA TRP A 9 20.36 -18.12 18.54
C TRP A 9 21.06 -17.89 17.19
N TRP A 10 21.63 -16.70 16.96
CA TRP A 10 22.35 -16.39 15.72
C TRP A 10 23.55 -17.30 15.52
N GLN A 11 24.29 -17.65 16.58
CA GLN A 11 25.38 -18.62 16.50
C GLN A 11 24.88 -20.02 16.12
N LEU A 12 23.74 -20.45 16.67
CA LEU A 12 23.11 -21.73 16.29
C LEU A 12 22.64 -21.70 14.82
N HIS A 13 22.06 -20.59 14.38
CA HIS A 13 21.63 -20.39 12.99
C HIS A 13 22.80 -20.49 12.01
N LEU A 14 23.94 -19.86 12.32
CA LEU A 14 25.14 -19.93 11.48
C LEU A 14 25.69 -21.36 11.38
N ARG A 15 25.67 -22.13 12.48
CA ARG A 15 26.09 -23.53 12.49
C ARG A 15 25.14 -24.40 11.67
N PHE A 16 23.83 -24.23 11.87
CA PHE A 16 22.80 -24.91 11.09
C PHE A 16 22.91 -24.61 9.58
N ALA A 17 23.11 -23.33 9.20
CA ALA A 17 23.27 -22.90 7.81
C ALA A 17 24.53 -23.47 7.14
N ARG A 18 25.56 -23.80 7.93
CA ARG A 18 26.78 -24.49 7.46
C ARG A 18 26.59 -26.00 7.34
N GLY A 19 25.42 -26.53 7.68
CA GLY A 19 25.12 -27.96 7.65
C GLY A 19 25.68 -28.74 8.84
N GLU A 20 26.07 -28.05 9.93
CA GLU A 20 26.46 -28.72 11.16
C GLU A 20 25.25 -29.37 11.84
N THR A 21 25.45 -30.55 12.45
CA THR A 21 24.41 -31.22 13.22
C THR A 21 24.31 -30.58 14.60
N LEU A 22 23.14 -30.01 14.91
CA LEU A 22 22.80 -29.54 16.25
C LEU A 22 22.39 -30.73 17.13
N SER A 23 22.70 -30.66 18.42
CA SER A 23 22.12 -31.59 19.39
C SER A 23 20.60 -31.40 19.50
N ALA A 24 19.88 -32.40 20.03
CA ALA A 24 18.43 -32.31 20.18
C ALA A 24 17.98 -31.11 21.03
N GLU A 25 18.76 -30.74 22.04
CA GLU A 25 18.50 -29.58 22.90
C GLU A 25 18.75 -28.26 22.15
N GLU A 26 19.87 -28.16 21.41
CA GLU A 26 20.15 -27.00 20.56
C GLU A 26 19.11 -26.82 19.44
N GLN A 27 18.67 -27.92 18.83
CA GLN A 27 17.65 -27.92 17.78
C GLN A 27 16.31 -27.43 18.33
N SER A 28 15.88 -27.94 19.49
CA SER A 28 14.63 -27.50 20.12
C SER A 28 14.66 -26.01 20.49
N ARG A 29 15.80 -25.52 20.99
CA ARG A 29 15.97 -24.09 21.31
C ARG A 29 16.00 -23.23 20.04
N TYR A 30 16.66 -23.72 18.98
CA TYR A 30 16.71 -23.05 17.69
C TYR A 30 15.32 -22.89 17.05
N GLU A 31 14.52 -23.96 17.05
CA GLU A 31 13.17 -23.98 16.49
C GLU A 31 12.20 -23.10 17.29
N ALA A 32 12.23 -23.18 18.63
CA ALA A 32 11.35 -22.37 19.47
C ALA A 32 11.55 -20.86 19.26
N ILE A 33 12.81 -20.42 19.11
CA ILE A 33 13.15 -19.02 18.85
C ILE A 33 12.82 -18.64 17.40
N ARG A 34 13.06 -19.53 16.43
CA ARG A 34 12.65 -19.28 15.04
C ARG A 34 11.14 -19.06 14.94
N ASP A 35 10.35 -19.90 15.59
CA ASP A 35 8.89 -19.79 15.58
C ASP A 35 8.38 -18.55 16.37
N GLU A 36 9.15 -18.03 17.32
CA GLU A 36 8.89 -16.73 17.97
C GLU A 36 9.17 -15.56 17.00
N LEU A 37 10.33 -15.58 16.33
CA LEU A 37 10.72 -14.57 15.35
C LEU A 37 9.78 -14.53 14.15
N ASP A 38 9.40 -15.69 13.61
CA ASP A 38 8.47 -15.79 12.48
C ASP A 38 7.10 -15.18 12.86
N ARG A 39 6.62 -15.43 14.09
CA ARG A 39 5.36 -14.86 14.59
C ARG A 39 5.43 -13.35 14.79
N ASP A 40 6.56 -12.87 15.32
CA ASP A 40 6.83 -11.45 15.51
C ASP A 40 6.97 -10.69 14.18
N ASP A 41 7.39 -11.35 13.10
CA ASP A 41 7.46 -10.79 11.75
C ASP A 41 6.11 -10.83 11.01
N GLU A 42 5.31 -11.89 11.19
CA GLU A 42 3.99 -12.04 10.55
C GLU A 42 2.97 -11.00 11.04
N LEU A 43 3.00 -10.65 12.33
CA LEU A 43 2.04 -9.73 12.95
C LEU A 43 2.12 -8.30 12.37
N PRO A 44 3.30 -7.66 12.27
CA PRO A 44 3.48 -6.38 11.58
C PRO A 44 3.11 -6.44 10.11
N LEU A 45 3.46 -7.53 9.39
CA LEU A 45 3.11 -7.67 7.97
C LEU A 45 1.60 -7.68 7.74
N LEU A 46 0.85 -8.39 8.57
CA LEU A 46 -0.61 -8.42 8.53
C LEU A 46 -1.23 -7.05 8.88
N ALA A 47 -0.70 -6.37 9.90
CA ALA A 47 -1.14 -5.02 10.26
C ALA A 47 -0.87 -4.02 9.12
N ASN A 48 0.34 -4.04 8.56
CA ASN A 48 0.74 -3.20 7.44
C ASN A 48 -0.11 -3.45 6.19
N ALA A 49 -0.42 -4.72 5.88
CA ALA A 49 -1.29 -5.07 4.76
C ALA A 49 -2.72 -4.53 4.96
N LYS A 50 -3.25 -4.57 6.20
CA LYS A 50 -4.57 -4.01 6.52
C LYS A 50 -4.58 -2.49 6.41
N HIS A 51 -3.54 -1.82 6.87
CA HIS A 51 -3.36 -0.37 6.72
C HIS A 51 -3.28 0.01 5.24
N ALA A 52 -2.38 -0.62 4.47
CA ALA A 52 -2.24 -0.37 3.04
C ALA A 52 -3.55 -0.57 2.27
N ARG A 53 -4.35 -1.59 2.61
CA ARG A 53 -5.66 -1.81 2.00
C ARG A 53 -6.68 -0.71 2.34
N THR A 54 -6.58 -0.14 3.53
CA THR A 54 -7.44 0.97 3.95
C THR A 54 -7.06 2.26 3.22
N ASP A 55 -5.77 2.55 3.15
CA ASP A 55 -5.22 3.69 2.43
C ASP A 55 -5.55 3.62 0.94
N LEU A 56 -5.42 2.43 0.33
CA LEU A 56 -5.76 2.22 -1.07
C LEU A 56 -7.24 2.51 -1.35
N ARG A 57 -8.16 2.05 -0.49
CA ARG A 57 -9.59 2.35 -0.64
C ARG A 57 -9.90 3.83 -0.49
N GLN A 58 -9.20 4.53 0.41
CA GLN A 58 -9.35 5.96 0.59
C GLN A 58 -8.87 6.72 -0.66
N LEU A 59 -7.71 6.35 -1.20
CA LEU A 59 -7.17 6.95 -2.42
C LEU A 59 -8.04 6.67 -3.64
N GLU A 60 -8.62 5.47 -3.75
CA GLU A 60 -9.60 5.14 -4.81
C GLU A 60 -10.84 6.03 -4.71
N ALA A 61 -11.38 6.22 -3.51
CA ALA A 61 -12.54 7.09 -3.29
C ALA A 61 -12.22 8.56 -3.63
N GLU A 62 -11.03 9.04 -3.26
CA GLU A 62 -10.57 10.40 -3.59
C GLU A 62 -10.38 10.58 -5.10
N ARG A 63 -9.78 9.59 -5.78
CA ARG A 63 -9.68 9.58 -7.25
C ARG A 63 -11.05 9.67 -7.91
N ASP A 64 -12.01 8.87 -7.46
CA ASP A 64 -13.35 8.85 -8.05
C ASP A 64 -14.10 10.17 -7.85
N GLU A 65 -13.90 10.82 -6.70
CA GLU A 65 -14.42 12.15 -6.44
C GLU A 65 -13.79 13.21 -7.36
N LEU A 66 -12.47 13.20 -7.49
CA LEU A 66 -11.76 14.13 -8.38
C LEU A 66 -12.15 13.94 -9.86
N GLU A 67 -12.30 12.70 -10.31
CA GLU A 67 -12.74 12.40 -11.67
C GLU A 67 -14.16 12.91 -11.94
N ARG A 68 -15.07 12.78 -10.95
CA ARG A 68 -16.43 13.33 -11.04
C ARG A 68 -16.40 14.86 -11.12
N GLN A 69 -15.58 15.51 -10.31
CA GLN A 69 -15.42 16.97 -10.36
C GLN A 69 -14.86 17.43 -11.71
N ARG A 70 -13.88 16.70 -12.26
CA ARG A 70 -13.33 16.99 -13.60
C ARG A 70 -14.44 16.95 -14.66
N GLN A 71 -15.23 15.88 -14.70
CA GLN A 71 -16.32 15.72 -15.67
C GLN A 71 -17.38 16.82 -15.55
N GLN A 72 -17.69 17.26 -14.33
CA GLN A 72 -18.62 18.38 -14.10
C GLN A 72 -18.05 19.70 -14.62
N LEU A 73 -16.76 19.95 -14.38
CA LEU A 73 -16.08 21.15 -14.88
C LEU A 73 -16.00 21.14 -16.41
N ASP A 74 -15.64 20.02 -17.03
CA ASP A 74 -15.59 19.87 -18.49
C ASP A 74 -16.96 20.15 -19.12
N SER A 75 -18.03 19.60 -18.54
CA SER A 75 -19.41 19.86 -18.99
C SER A 75 -19.79 21.34 -18.88
N ARG A 76 -19.35 22.00 -17.80
CA ARG A 76 -19.61 23.43 -17.58
C ARG A 76 -18.82 24.31 -18.55
N ILE A 77 -17.57 23.95 -18.84
CA ILE A 77 -16.74 24.63 -19.84
C ILE A 77 -17.41 24.53 -21.20
N ALA A 78 -17.77 23.32 -21.65
CA ALA A 78 -18.43 23.10 -22.93
C ALA A 78 -19.73 23.92 -23.06
N SER A 79 -20.55 23.97 -22.00
CA SER A 79 -21.77 24.77 -21.99
C SER A 79 -21.50 26.29 -22.07
N LEU A 80 -20.45 26.77 -21.41
CA LEU A 80 -20.06 28.18 -21.47
C LEU A 80 -19.50 28.54 -22.85
N GLU A 81 -18.67 27.68 -23.44
CA GLU A 81 -18.11 27.85 -24.77
C GLU A 81 -19.20 27.86 -25.85
N ASP A 82 -20.19 26.96 -25.77
CA ASP A 82 -21.31 26.92 -26.70
C ASP A 82 -22.17 28.20 -26.62
N ARG A 83 -22.45 28.67 -25.39
CA ARG A 83 -23.19 29.93 -25.18
C ARG A 83 -22.43 31.13 -25.73
N LEU A 84 -21.13 31.23 -25.49
CA LEU A 84 -20.29 32.31 -26.01
C LEU A 84 -20.20 32.26 -27.54
N SER A 85 -20.06 31.07 -28.13
CA SER A 85 -20.08 30.86 -29.57
C SER A 85 -21.41 31.29 -30.20
N GLY A 86 -22.54 30.91 -29.58
CA GLY A 86 -23.88 31.34 -30.02
C GLY A 86 -24.07 32.85 -29.95
N GLN A 87 -23.65 33.49 -28.85
CA GLN A 87 -23.67 34.94 -28.71
C GLN A 87 -22.78 35.64 -29.75
N ALA A 88 -21.58 35.11 -30.00
CA ALA A 88 -20.68 35.65 -31.01
C ALA A 88 -21.28 35.55 -32.42
N ARG A 89 -21.92 34.44 -32.77
CA ARG A 89 -22.61 34.28 -34.07
C ARG A 89 -23.80 35.22 -34.23
N GLN A 90 -24.57 35.44 -33.16
CA GLN A 90 -25.67 36.42 -33.15
C GLN A 90 -25.15 37.85 -33.35
N LEU A 91 -24.09 38.24 -32.65
CA LEU A 91 -23.48 39.57 -32.78
C LEU A 91 -22.88 39.82 -34.17
N LEU A 92 -22.35 38.78 -34.81
CA LEU A 92 -21.77 38.86 -36.15
C LEU A 92 -22.81 38.73 -37.29
N GLY A 93 -24.10 38.48 -36.96
CA GLY A 93 -25.16 38.36 -37.96
C GLY A 93 -25.06 37.12 -38.85
N VAL A 94 -24.38 36.07 -38.39
CA VAL A 94 -24.10 34.84 -39.19
C VAL A 94 -25.12 33.72 -38.91
N GLY A 95 -26.15 33.97 -38.09
CA GLY A 95 -27.15 32.97 -37.72
C GLY A 95 -28.58 33.40 -38.04
N GLU A 96 -29.03 33.11 -39.26
CA GLU A 96 -30.43 32.71 -39.58
C GLU A 96 -30.43 31.23 -39.98
#